data_AF-A0A2E1SPC4-F1
#
_entry.id   AF-A0A2E1SPC4-F1
#
_cell.length_a   1.000
_cell.length_b   1.000
_cell.length_c   1.000
_cell.angle_alpha   90.00
_cell.angle_beta   90.00
_cell.angle_gamma   90.00
#
_symmetry.space_group_name_H-M   'P 1'
#
loop_
_entity.id
_entity.type
_entity.pdbx_description
1 polymer ?
#
loop_
_entity_poly.entity_id
_entity_poly.type
_entity_poly.pdbx_seq_one_letter_code
_entity_poly.pdbx_strand_id
1 'polypeptide(L)'
;MDINERREALRARVREKLHGEEEDDELVVQETEIVASTTQGEELLLIDESTGLLTLASSLIFIGSVLGIITGLLLLQGNPAELLNSSLEQESVVDVYGIVLEAESGDAMEGVTVELVDEETNTTILPTETNSYGYYEFKNVVSKTHVLRVSFDSYLTVERTFTPEGATQTPFTLTKGNGTATPEDFTLSDSGWSLENAVALSTGIALVTILAGVVGINAAYGARRGKNYRKTQYFAGFALFSRGFIVFGPFLILCGMGLMILARDEFQDDEVE
;
A
#
# COMPACT_ATOMS: atom_id res chain seq x y z
N MET A 1 -39.88 -8.73 67.63
CA MET A 1 -38.48 -8.55 67.19
C MET A 1 -38.09 -7.13 67.53
N ASP A 2 -37.20 -6.99 68.51
CA ASP A 2 -36.86 -5.73 69.14
C ASP A 2 -36.00 -4.86 68.21
N ILE A 3 -36.18 -3.55 68.21
CA ILE A 3 -35.44 -2.62 67.33
C ILE A 3 -33.94 -2.64 67.65
N ASN A 4 -33.59 -2.97 68.89
CA ASN A 4 -32.20 -3.11 69.32
C ASN A 4 -31.51 -4.36 68.74
N GLU A 5 -32.25 -5.45 68.58
CA GLU A 5 -31.76 -6.72 68.03
C GLU A 5 -31.44 -6.60 66.53
N ARG A 6 -32.25 -5.82 65.79
CA ARG A 6 -31.97 -5.46 64.39
C ARG A 6 -30.74 -4.55 64.24
N ARG A 7 -30.50 -3.66 65.21
CA ARG A 7 -29.34 -2.76 65.21
C ARG A 7 -28.03 -3.51 65.49
N GLU A 8 -28.05 -4.52 66.36
CA GLU A 8 -26.88 -5.37 66.59
C GLU A 8 -26.54 -6.24 65.37
N ALA A 9 -27.53 -6.84 64.73
CA ALA A 9 -27.33 -7.60 63.50
C ALA A 9 -26.80 -6.72 62.34
N LEU A 10 -27.24 -5.46 62.25
CA LEU A 10 -26.71 -4.48 61.30
C LEU A 10 -25.27 -4.07 61.64
N ARG A 11 -24.95 -3.83 62.92
CA ARG A 11 -23.59 -3.49 63.36
C ARG A 11 -22.61 -4.63 63.12
N ALA A 12 -23.02 -5.88 63.32
CA ALA A 12 -22.19 -7.05 63.03
C ALA A 12 -21.84 -7.14 61.53
N ARG A 13 -22.83 -6.96 60.64
CA ARG A 13 -22.62 -6.95 59.18
C ARG A 13 -21.80 -5.76 58.69
N VAL A 14 -21.99 -4.58 59.28
CA VAL A 14 -21.21 -3.39 58.93
C VAL A 14 -19.76 -3.53 59.40
N ARG A 15 -19.51 -4.17 60.54
CA ARG A 15 -18.16 -4.43 61.05
C ARG A 15 -17.42 -5.52 60.29
N GLU A 16 -18.14 -6.51 59.76
CA GLU A 16 -17.62 -7.53 58.85
C GLU A 16 -17.23 -6.92 57.49
N LYS A 17 -18.02 -5.97 56.97
CA LYS A 17 -17.63 -5.17 55.79
C LYS A 17 -16.46 -4.22 56.07
N LEU A 18 -16.40 -3.61 57.26
CA LEU A 18 -15.33 -2.67 57.62
C LEU A 18 -13.97 -3.35 57.89
N HIS A 19 -13.93 -4.64 58.22
CA HIS A 19 -12.67 -5.39 58.38
C HIS A 19 -12.24 -6.13 57.12
N GLY A 20 -13.00 -6.01 56.02
CA GLY A 20 -12.73 -6.67 54.75
C GLY A 20 -12.15 -5.77 53.65
N GLU A 21 -12.10 -4.45 53.82
CA GLU A 21 -11.65 -3.50 52.79
C GLU A 21 -10.94 -2.31 53.45
N GLU A 22 -9.62 -2.43 53.61
CA GLU A 22 -8.68 -1.30 53.60
C GLU A 22 -7.59 -1.68 52.58
N GLU A 23 -7.71 -1.19 51.35
CA GLU A 23 -6.59 -0.67 50.55
C GLU A 23 -7.18 0.19 49.41
N ASP A 24 -6.53 1.32 49.16
CA ASP A 24 -7.04 2.49 48.46
C ASP A 24 -7.45 2.26 46.98
N ASP A 25 -8.71 2.54 46.64
CA ASP A 25 -9.16 2.69 45.25
C ASP A 25 -8.84 4.10 44.74
N GLU A 26 -7.64 4.27 44.18
CA GLU A 26 -7.35 5.36 43.25
C GLU A 26 -8.03 5.04 41.90
N LEU A 27 -8.80 5.99 41.37
CA LEU A 27 -9.51 5.88 40.10
C LEU A 27 -8.54 5.64 38.93
N VAL A 28 -8.39 4.39 38.49
CA VAL A 28 -7.70 4.03 37.24
C VAL A 28 -8.72 3.73 36.15
N VAL A 29 -8.66 4.54 35.09
CA VAL A 29 -9.44 4.43 33.86
C VAL A 29 -9.26 3.03 33.25
N GLN A 30 -10.37 2.37 32.92
CA GLN A 30 -10.36 1.12 32.17
C GLN A 30 -9.87 1.38 30.73
N GLU A 31 -8.61 1.05 30.47
CA GLU A 31 -8.17 0.60 29.14
C GLU A 31 -8.24 -0.92 29.14
N THR A 32 -9.18 -1.47 28.37
CA THR A 32 -9.24 -2.90 28.09
C THR A 32 -8.11 -3.22 27.10
N GLU A 33 -6.90 -3.41 27.63
CA GLU A 33 -5.71 -3.76 26.87
C GLU A 33 -5.33 -5.23 27.15
N ILE A 34 -5.56 -6.06 26.14
CA ILE A 34 -4.69 -7.13 25.65
C ILE A 34 -3.63 -7.66 26.65
N VAL A 35 -4.02 -8.42 27.68
CA VAL A 35 -3.06 -9.27 28.43
C VAL A 35 -3.67 -10.64 28.68
N ALA A 36 -3.66 -11.47 27.64
CA ALA A 36 -3.90 -12.91 27.76
C ALA A 36 -2.90 -13.66 26.87
N SER A 37 -1.61 -13.55 27.18
CA SER A 37 -0.55 -14.45 26.65
C SER A 37 0.79 -14.37 27.40
N THR A 38 0.97 -13.48 28.38
CA THR A 38 2.19 -13.42 29.19
C THR A 38 2.05 -14.35 30.42
N THR A 39 2.29 -15.65 30.22
CA THR A 39 2.53 -16.60 31.34
C THR A 39 3.22 -17.88 30.87
N GLN A 40 4.03 -17.78 29.81
CA GLN A 40 5.02 -18.83 29.44
C GLN A 40 6.42 -18.23 29.19
N GLY A 41 6.63 -16.95 29.51
CA GLY A 41 7.86 -16.21 29.20
C GLY A 41 8.94 -16.22 30.28
N GLU A 42 8.64 -16.59 31.53
CA GLU A 42 9.60 -16.46 32.63
C GLU A 42 10.60 -17.62 32.74
N GLU A 43 10.35 -18.76 32.10
CA GLU A 43 11.34 -19.85 32.00
C GLU A 43 12.32 -19.65 30.82
N LEU A 44 12.19 -18.54 30.07
CA LEU A 44 12.92 -18.29 28.83
C LEU A 44 14.24 -17.51 28.99
N LEU A 45 14.66 -17.22 30.23
CA LEU A 45 15.82 -16.38 30.55
C LEU A 45 16.88 -17.07 31.44
N LEU A 46 16.99 -18.40 31.36
CA LEU A 46 18.19 -19.10 31.81
C LEU A 46 19.17 -19.16 30.63
N ILE A 47 20.08 -18.19 30.59
CA ILE A 47 21.22 -18.17 29.67
C ILE A 47 22.19 -19.26 30.17
N ASP A 48 22.09 -20.45 29.59
CA ASP A 48 23.11 -21.48 29.73
C ASP A 48 24.31 -21.08 28.86
N GLU A 49 25.47 -20.92 29.51
CA GLU A 49 26.65 -20.17 29.05
C GLU A 49 27.31 -20.71 27.75
N SER A 50 26.85 -21.85 27.21
CA SER A 50 27.34 -22.44 25.96
C SER A 50 26.40 -22.31 24.75
N THR A 51 25.28 -21.57 24.85
CA THR A 51 24.24 -21.44 23.79
C THR A 51 23.86 -19.99 23.46
N GLY A 52 24.65 -19.02 23.96
CA GLY A 52 24.32 -17.60 23.89
C GLY A 52 24.22 -17.07 22.45
N LEU A 53 25.12 -17.50 21.56
CA LEU A 53 25.15 -17.04 20.17
C LEU A 53 23.98 -17.58 19.36
N LEU A 54 23.63 -18.87 19.51
CA LEU A 54 22.44 -19.45 18.87
C LEU A 54 21.13 -18.87 19.42
N THR A 55 21.09 -18.57 20.71
CA THR A 55 19.92 -17.91 21.33
C THR A 55 19.76 -16.48 20.83
N LEU A 56 20.86 -15.75 20.68
CA LEU A 56 20.86 -14.41 20.08
C LEU A 56 20.50 -14.47 18.58
N ALA A 57 21.07 -15.42 17.84
CA ALA A 57 20.71 -15.65 16.44
C ALA A 57 19.21 -15.94 16.28
N SER A 58 18.68 -16.81 17.16
CA SER A 58 17.26 -17.15 17.20
C SER A 58 16.38 -15.92 17.45
N SER A 59 16.73 -15.05 18.41
CA SER A 59 15.96 -13.85 18.71
C SER A 59 15.96 -12.85 17.54
N LEU A 60 17.12 -12.64 16.90
CA LEU A 60 17.24 -11.76 15.72
C LEU A 60 16.39 -12.25 14.55
N ILE A 61 16.45 -13.54 14.23
CA ILE A 61 15.66 -14.14 13.15
C ILE A 61 14.17 -14.05 13.50
N PHE A 62 13.80 -14.33 14.75
CA PHE A 62 12.42 -14.25 15.21
C PHE A 62 11.85 -12.84 15.06
N ILE A 63 12.56 -11.82 15.57
CA ILE A 63 12.13 -10.41 15.50
C ILE A 63 11.99 -9.99 14.04
N GLY A 64 12.99 -10.28 13.19
CA GLY A 64 12.92 -9.95 11.76
C GLY A 64 11.75 -10.62 11.05
N SER A 65 11.44 -11.86 11.41
CA SER A 65 10.32 -12.63 10.87
C SER A 65 8.96 -12.06 11.29
N VAL A 66 8.80 -11.70 12.57
CA VAL A 66 7.59 -11.08 13.11
C VAL A 66 7.33 -9.73 12.47
N LEU A 67 8.38 -8.89 12.33
CA LEU A 67 8.27 -7.61 11.64
C LEU A 67 7.77 -7.78 10.19
N GLY A 68 8.24 -8.80 9.49
CA GLY A 68 7.77 -9.10 8.15
C GLY A 68 6.34 -9.59 8.08
N ILE A 69 5.87 -10.39 9.05
CA ILE A 69 4.45 -10.78 9.15
C ILE A 69 3.58 -9.53 9.37
N ILE A 70 3.96 -8.66 10.32
CA ILE A 70 3.24 -7.40 10.60
C ILE A 70 3.17 -6.55 9.33
N THR A 71 4.31 -6.39 8.63
CA THR A 71 4.37 -5.60 7.40
C THR A 71 3.49 -6.22 6.29
N GLY A 72 3.52 -7.54 6.14
CA GLY A 72 2.65 -8.25 5.20
C GLY A 72 1.16 -8.09 5.51
N LEU A 73 0.78 -8.09 6.79
CA LEU A 73 -0.60 -7.80 7.19
C LEU A 73 -1.01 -6.35 6.92
N LEU A 74 -0.11 -5.39 7.13
CA LEU A 74 -0.36 -3.99 6.79
C LEU A 74 -0.58 -3.78 5.27
N LEU A 75 0.15 -4.51 4.43
CA LEU A 75 -0.06 -4.50 2.98
C LEU A 75 -1.43 -5.06 2.57
N LEU A 76 -2.03 -5.95 3.35
CA LEU A 76 -3.38 -6.47 3.11
C LEU A 76 -4.48 -5.54 3.65
N GLN A 77 -4.20 -4.78 4.71
CA GLN A 77 -5.16 -3.88 5.33
C GLN A 77 -5.34 -2.57 4.55
N GLY A 78 -4.27 -2.06 3.93
CA GLY A 78 -4.40 -0.93 3.01
C GLY A 78 -4.99 -1.41 1.69
N ASN A 79 -6.32 -1.41 1.53
CA ASN A 79 -6.96 -1.69 0.24
C ASN A 79 -6.51 -0.61 -0.76
N PRO A 80 -5.58 -0.93 -1.70
CA PRO A 80 -5.05 0.08 -2.61
C PRO A 80 -6.12 0.49 -3.63
N ALA A 81 -7.09 -0.38 -3.90
CA ALA A 81 -8.23 -0.05 -4.75
C ALA A 81 -9.13 0.99 -4.10
N GLU A 82 -9.33 0.99 -2.77
CA GLU A 82 -10.14 2.01 -2.09
C GLU A 82 -9.45 3.37 -2.05
N LEU A 83 -8.14 3.41 -1.81
CA LEU A 83 -7.35 4.65 -1.80
C LEU A 83 -7.28 5.31 -3.19
N LEU A 84 -7.23 4.49 -4.25
CA LEU A 84 -7.25 4.98 -5.62
C LEU A 84 -8.68 5.29 -6.10
N ASN A 85 -9.68 4.45 -5.81
CA ASN A 85 -11.07 4.72 -6.19
C ASN A 85 -11.60 5.98 -5.50
N SER A 86 -11.29 6.21 -4.22
CA SER A 86 -11.64 7.48 -3.55
C SER A 86 -10.91 8.71 -4.11
N SER A 87 -9.77 8.52 -4.77
CA SER A 87 -9.07 9.59 -5.49
C SER A 87 -9.54 9.76 -6.94
N LEU A 88 -10.04 8.70 -7.58
CA LEU A 88 -10.50 8.66 -8.98
C LEU A 88 -12.01 8.97 -9.13
N GLU A 89 -12.82 8.75 -8.08
CA GLU A 89 -14.25 9.11 -8.06
C GLU A 89 -14.49 10.59 -7.76
N GLN A 90 -13.45 11.34 -7.45
CA GLN A 90 -13.54 12.79 -7.52
C GLN A 90 -13.51 13.14 -9.01
N GLU A 91 -14.63 13.58 -9.58
CA GLU A 91 -14.66 14.18 -10.92
C GLU A 91 -13.68 15.36 -10.93
N SER A 92 -12.42 15.08 -11.20
CA SER A 92 -11.42 16.11 -11.35
C SER A 92 -11.76 16.85 -12.62
N VAL A 93 -11.69 18.17 -12.52
CA VAL A 93 -11.99 19.04 -13.62
C VAL A 93 -10.71 19.75 -13.99
N VAL A 94 -10.37 19.73 -15.28
CA VAL A 94 -9.10 20.22 -15.80
C VAL A 94 -9.38 21.23 -16.91
N ASP A 95 -8.60 22.31 -16.93
CA ASP A 95 -8.59 23.26 -18.04
C ASP A 95 -7.72 22.70 -19.17
N VAL A 96 -8.28 22.60 -20.37
CA VAL A 96 -7.64 22.01 -21.55
C VAL A 96 -7.20 23.13 -22.49
N TYR A 97 -5.90 23.21 -22.73
CA TYR A 97 -5.28 24.18 -23.63
C TYR A 97 -4.65 23.48 -24.82
N GLY A 98 -4.71 24.10 -26.00
CA GLY A 98 -3.97 23.62 -27.16
C GLY A 98 -3.75 24.71 -28.21
N ILE A 99 -3.02 24.33 -29.25
CA ILE A 99 -2.70 25.20 -30.39
C ILE A 99 -3.01 24.46 -31.69
N VAL A 100 -3.46 25.21 -32.70
CA VAL A 100 -3.67 24.71 -34.05
C VAL A 100 -2.66 25.37 -35.01
N LEU A 101 -1.98 24.54 -35.80
CA LEU A 101 -0.94 24.92 -36.76
C LEU A 101 -1.31 24.46 -38.17
N GLU A 102 -0.80 25.17 -39.17
CA GLU A 102 -0.89 24.77 -40.58
C GLU A 102 0.24 23.77 -40.94
N ALA A 103 -0.07 22.72 -41.69
CA ALA A 103 0.86 21.61 -41.91
C ALA A 103 2.09 21.95 -42.76
N GLU A 104 1.99 22.85 -43.73
CA GLU A 104 3.06 23.15 -44.68
C GLU A 104 3.98 24.28 -44.16
N SER A 105 3.37 25.33 -43.61
CA SER A 105 4.09 26.52 -43.13
C SER A 105 4.47 26.41 -41.65
N GLY A 106 3.73 25.63 -40.85
CA GLY A 106 3.90 25.57 -39.41
C GLY A 106 3.35 26.79 -38.67
N ASP A 107 2.62 27.68 -39.35
CA ASP A 107 2.08 28.90 -38.77
C ASP A 107 0.86 28.61 -37.90
N ALA A 108 0.66 29.43 -36.87
CA ALA A 108 -0.53 29.37 -36.03
C ALA A 108 -1.78 29.83 -36.78
N MET A 109 -2.89 29.10 -36.61
CA MET A 109 -4.14 29.34 -37.33
C MET A 109 -5.21 29.98 -36.45
N GLU A 110 -5.67 31.18 -36.81
CA GLU A 110 -6.75 31.91 -36.15
C GLU A 110 -8.14 31.54 -36.71
N GLY A 111 -9.16 31.54 -35.84
CA GLY A 111 -10.56 31.32 -36.23
C GLY A 111 -10.90 29.86 -36.56
N VAL A 112 -10.05 28.92 -36.16
CA VAL A 112 -10.31 27.48 -36.31
C VAL A 112 -11.34 27.04 -35.28
N THR A 113 -12.40 26.36 -35.72
CA THR A 113 -13.41 25.79 -34.83
C THR A 113 -12.89 24.51 -34.18
N VAL A 114 -12.92 24.48 -32.85
CA VAL A 114 -12.56 23.33 -32.02
C VAL A 114 -13.79 22.95 -31.19
N GLU A 115 -14.27 21.73 -31.34
CA GLU A 115 -15.41 21.20 -30.61
C GLU A 115 -14.96 20.11 -29.65
N LEU A 116 -15.41 20.21 -28.41
CA LEU A 116 -15.33 19.14 -27.42
C LEU A 116 -16.58 18.26 -27.56
N VAL A 117 -16.38 16.99 -27.88
CA VAL A 117 -17.42 16.01 -28.18
C VAL A 117 -17.36 14.88 -27.16
N ASP A 118 -18.53 14.44 -26.71
CA ASP A 118 -18.67 13.27 -25.84
C ASP A 118 -18.46 11.99 -26.64
N GLU A 119 -17.56 11.10 -26.20
CA GLU A 119 -17.19 9.89 -26.96
C GLU A 119 -18.36 8.91 -27.11
N GLU A 120 -19.18 8.72 -26.07
CA GLU A 120 -20.26 7.72 -26.08
C GLU A 120 -21.44 8.17 -26.93
N THR A 121 -21.80 9.44 -26.83
CA THR A 121 -23.00 9.99 -27.48
C THR A 121 -22.71 10.69 -28.80
N ASN A 122 -21.44 10.97 -29.10
CA ASN A 122 -20.97 11.77 -30.23
C ASN A 122 -21.68 13.14 -30.32
N THR A 123 -22.05 13.69 -29.17
CA THR A 123 -22.71 15.00 -29.06
C THR A 123 -21.68 16.08 -28.76
N THR A 124 -21.77 17.23 -29.46
CA THR A 124 -20.95 18.40 -29.15
C THR A 124 -21.36 18.95 -27.78
N ILE A 125 -20.42 18.96 -26.85
CA ILE A 125 -20.57 19.50 -25.50
C ILE A 125 -20.33 21.01 -25.54
N LEU A 126 -19.17 21.43 -26.07
CA LEU A 126 -18.70 22.82 -26.07
C LEU A 126 -17.93 23.13 -27.36
N PRO A 127 -18.30 24.16 -28.13
CA PRO A 127 -17.48 24.71 -29.21
C PRO A 127 -16.63 25.91 -28.73
N THR A 128 -15.45 26.09 -29.32
CA THR A 128 -14.60 27.28 -29.19
C THR A 128 -13.91 27.58 -30.52
N GLU A 129 -13.36 28.78 -30.65
CA GLU A 129 -12.51 29.17 -31.79
C GLU A 129 -11.09 29.49 -31.33
N THR A 130 -10.11 29.29 -32.20
CA THR A 130 -8.72 29.70 -31.93
C THR A 130 -8.54 31.22 -32.03
N ASN A 131 -7.69 31.77 -31.17
CA ASN A 131 -7.33 33.19 -31.18
C ASN A 131 -6.27 33.54 -32.25
N SER A 132 -5.84 34.80 -32.31
CA SER A 132 -4.81 35.31 -33.24
C SER A 132 -3.43 34.65 -33.13
N TYR A 133 -3.20 33.85 -32.10
CA TYR A 133 -1.98 33.08 -31.88
C TYR A 133 -2.22 31.57 -32.04
N GLY A 134 -3.39 31.17 -32.55
CA GLY A 134 -3.79 29.79 -32.80
C GLY A 134 -4.16 28.97 -31.56
N TYR A 135 -4.27 29.59 -30.39
CA TYR A 135 -4.61 28.89 -29.15
C TYR A 135 -6.11 28.78 -28.94
N TYR A 136 -6.53 27.65 -28.36
CA TYR A 136 -7.88 27.43 -27.83
C TYR A 136 -7.82 26.99 -26.36
N GLU A 137 -8.92 27.20 -25.64
CA GLU A 137 -9.06 26.85 -24.22
C GLU A 137 -10.47 26.32 -23.95
N PHE A 138 -10.55 25.18 -23.26
CA PHE A 138 -11.77 24.73 -22.60
C PHE A 138 -11.58 24.75 -21.09
N LYS A 139 -12.50 25.41 -20.40
CA LYS A 139 -12.47 25.48 -18.94
C LYS A 139 -13.34 24.42 -18.34
N ASN A 140 -12.90 23.92 -17.20
CA ASN A 140 -13.68 22.97 -16.40
C ASN A 140 -14.12 21.73 -17.21
N VAL A 141 -13.20 21.09 -17.94
CA VAL A 141 -13.47 19.82 -18.63
C VAL A 141 -13.37 18.67 -17.63
N VAL A 142 -14.40 17.82 -17.57
CA VAL A 142 -14.41 16.63 -16.71
C VAL A 142 -13.30 15.66 -17.18
N SER A 143 -12.52 15.09 -16.25
CA SER A 143 -11.48 14.08 -16.54
C SER A 143 -12.07 12.72 -16.93
N LYS A 144 -12.86 12.67 -18.00
CA LYS A 144 -13.30 11.45 -18.71
C LYS A 144 -12.81 11.49 -20.16
N THR A 145 -12.94 10.41 -20.92
CA THR A 145 -12.55 10.40 -22.33
C THR A 145 -13.47 11.31 -23.16
N HIS A 146 -12.87 12.14 -24.01
CA HIS A 146 -13.57 13.05 -24.92
C HIS A 146 -12.93 12.98 -26.32
N VAL A 147 -13.64 13.50 -27.31
CA VAL A 147 -13.13 13.70 -28.67
C VAL A 147 -13.01 15.20 -28.93
N LEU A 148 -11.83 15.66 -29.34
CA LEU A 148 -11.63 16.99 -29.90
C LEU A 148 -11.79 16.92 -31.41
N ARG A 149 -12.77 17.65 -31.95
CA ARG A 149 -12.98 17.80 -33.39
C ARG A 149 -12.53 19.19 -33.82
N VAL A 150 -11.57 19.25 -34.72
CA VAL A 150 -10.99 20.50 -35.23
C VAL A 150 -11.33 20.65 -36.70
N SER A 151 -11.98 21.75 -37.07
CA SER A 151 -12.43 22.01 -38.43
C SER A 151 -12.18 23.45 -38.86
N PHE A 152 -11.75 23.64 -40.10
CA PHE A 152 -11.56 24.95 -40.72
C PHE A 152 -11.84 24.89 -42.22
N ASP A 153 -12.31 25.99 -42.80
CA ASP A 153 -12.72 26.02 -44.20
C ASP A 153 -11.55 25.73 -45.16
N SER A 154 -11.78 24.86 -46.15
CA SER A 154 -10.75 24.35 -47.07
C SER A 154 -9.63 23.50 -46.44
N TYR A 155 -9.81 23.01 -45.21
CA TYR A 155 -8.91 22.05 -44.54
C TYR A 155 -9.65 20.76 -44.17
N LEU A 156 -8.87 19.69 -43.98
CA LEU A 156 -9.40 18.43 -43.47
C LEU A 156 -9.80 18.57 -42.00
N THR A 157 -10.95 18.01 -41.64
CA THR A 157 -11.39 17.91 -40.24
C THR A 157 -10.58 16.83 -39.53
N VAL A 158 -9.98 17.16 -38.38
CA VAL A 158 -9.19 16.22 -37.58
C VAL A 158 -9.96 15.92 -36.31
N GLU A 159 -10.10 14.64 -35.98
CA GLU A 159 -10.67 14.18 -34.71
C GLU A 159 -9.59 13.49 -33.88
N ARG A 160 -9.55 13.81 -32.59
CA ARG A 160 -8.61 13.22 -31.65
C ARG A 160 -9.30 12.82 -30.36
N THR A 161 -9.21 11.54 -30.00
CA THR A 161 -9.68 11.05 -28.70
C THR A 161 -8.61 11.29 -27.65
N PHE A 162 -9.00 11.84 -26.50
CA PHE A 162 -8.08 12.12 -25.40
C PHE A 162 -8.77 12.05 -24.03
N THR A 163 -7.98 11.83 -22.99
CA THR A 163 -8.40 11.95 -21.59
C THR A 163 -7.70 13.16 -20.96
N PRO A 164 -8.41 14.12 -20.36
CA PRO A 164 -7.79 15.28 -19.72
C PRO A 164 -6.97 14.88 -18.47
N GLU A 165 -5.66 14.67 -18.66
CA GLU A 165 -4.69 14.33 -17.60
C GLU A 165 -3.75 15.50 -17.24
N GLY A 166 -3.78 16.60 -18.00
CA GLY A 166 -2.93 17.78 -17.80
C GLY A 166 -3.32 18.96 -18.69
N ALA A 167 -2.69 20.12 -18.44
CA ALA A 167 -3.12 21.39 -19.01
C ALA A 167 -2.92 21.51 -20.54
N THR A 168 -1.95 20.82 -21.15
CA THR A 168 -1.57 21.11 -22.56
C THR A 168 -1.71 19.90 -23.47
N GLN A 169 -2.54 20.04 -24.50
CA GLN A 169 -2.71 19.07 -25.57
C GLN A 169 -1.59 19.20 -26.60
N THR A 170 -1.25 18.08 -27.24
CA THR A 170 -0.38 18.09 -28.42
C THR A 170 -0.99 18.99 -29.50
N PRO A 171 -0.19 19.78 -30.24
CA PRO A 171 -0.72 20.62 -31.31
C PRO A 171 -1.59 19.85 -32.31
N PHE A 172 -2.63 20.50 -32.81
CA PHE A 172 -3.34 20.04 -34.00
C PHE A 172 -2.65 20.63 -35.22
N THR A 173 -2.47 19.81 -36.25
CA THR A 173 -1.83 20.24 -37.49
C THR A 173 -2.81 20.01 -38.64
N LEU A 174 -3.32 21.08 -39.25
CA LEU A 174 -4.32 21.00 -40.31
C LEU A 174 -3.66 20.94 -41.68
N THR A 175 -4.11 19.99 -42.50
CA THR A 175 -3.69 19.84 -43.89
C THR A 175 -4.78 20.35 -44.82
N LYS A 176 -4.40 21.11 -45.86
CA LYS A 176 -5.34 21.60 -46.88
C LYS A 176 -6.03 20.42 -47.58
N GLY A 177 -7.35 20.50 -47.72
CA GLY A 177 -8.13 19.42 -48.30
C GLY A 177 -9.61 19.54 -47.97
N ASN A 178 -10.41 18.59 -48.47
CA ASN A 178 -11.83 18.51 -48.17
C ASN A 178 -12.17 17.10 -47.65
N GLY A 179 -12.92 17.03 -46.55
CA GLY A 179 -13.29 15.78 -45.87
C GLY A 179 -12.67 15.63 -44.47
N THR A 180 -12.74 14.43 -43.92
CA THR A 180 -12.24 14.09 -42.58
C THR A 180 -10.90 13.35 -42.69
N ALA A 181 -9.90 13.78 -41.95
CA ALA A 181 -8.65 13.05 -41.78
C ALA A 181 -8.91 11.74 -40.99
N THR A 182 -8.00 10.78 -41.10
CA THR A 182 -8.04 9.58 -40.26
C THR A 182 -8.02 9.97 -38.79
N PRO A 183 -8.97 9.49 -37.95
CA PRO A 183 -9.00 9.81 -36.53
C PRO A 183 -7.68 9.41 -35.86
N GLU A 184 -7.14 10.31 -35.04
CA GLU A 184 -5.96 10.03 -34.23
C GLU A 184 -6.40 9.60 -32.83
N ASP A 185 -6.11 8.36 -32.44
CA ASP A 185 -6.43 7.88 -31.10
C ASP A 185 -5.18 7.92 -30.20
N PHE A 186 -5.16 8.89 -29.28
CA PHE A 186 -4.05 9.06 -28.33
C PHE A 186 -4.26 8.28 -27.03
N THR A 187 -5.43 7.65 -26.82
CA THR A 187 -5.69 6.79 -25.65
C THR A 187 -4.92 5.47 -25.72
N LEU A 188 -4.52 5.05 -26.92
CA LEU A 188 -3.75 3.82 -27.15
C LEU A 188 -2.30 3.90 -26.65
N SER A 189 -1.81 5.09 -26.27
CA SER A 189 -0.43 5.30 -25.81
C SER A 189 -0.18 4.93 -24.35
N ASP A 190 -1.23 4.76 -23.54
CA ASP A 190 -1.10 4.57 -22.09
C ASP A 190 -1.74 3.26 -21.60
N SER A 191 -1.39 2.14 -22.24
CA SER A 191 -1.70 0.82 -21.70
C SER A 191 -0.79 0.50 -20.50
N GLY A 192 -0.92 1.28 -19.42
CA GLY A 192 -0.33 1.00 -18.13
C GLY A 192 -0.90 -0.27 -17.51
N TRP A 193 -0.32 -0.70 -16.38
CA TRP A 193 -0.84 -1.85 -15.62
C TRP A 193 -2.27 -1.56 -15.17
N SER A 194 -3.22 -2.45 -15.48
CA SER A 194 -4.59 -2.31 -14.96
C SER A 194 -4.58 -2.31 -13.42
N LEU A 195 -5.49 -1.55 -12.82
CA LEU A 195 -5.63 -1.45 -11.36
C LEU A 195 -5.78 -2.83 -10.71
N GLU A 196 -6.56 -3.71 -11.34
CA GLU A 196 -6.75 -5.08 -10.89
C GLU A 196 -5.42 -5.86 -10.84
N ASN A 197 -4.57 -5.71 -11.86
CA ASN A 197 -3.26 -6.35 -11.90
C ASN A 197 -2.31 -5.80 -10.83
N ALA A 198 -2.38 -4.49 -10.55
CA ALA A 198 -1.57 -3.85 -9.51
C ALA A 198 -2.00 -4.31 -8.10
N VAL A 199 -3.30 -4.39 -7.84
CA VAL A 199 -3.86 -4.88 -6.57
C VAL A 199 -3.50 -6.35 -6.38
N ALA A 200 -3.72 -7.19 -7.40
CA ALA A 200 -3.38 -8.62 -7.36
C ALA A 200 -1.88 -8.84 -7.09
N LEU A 201 -1.00 -8.02 -7.69
CA LEU A 201 0.43 -8.06 -7.45
C LEU A 201 0.77 -7.72 -5.99
N SER A 202 0.16 -6.66 -5.44
CA SER A 202 0.38 -6.26 -4.03
C SER A 202 -0.08 -7.35 -3.05
N THR A 203 -1.27 -7.90 -3.25
CA THR A 203 -1.79 -9.02 -2.44
C THR A 203 -0.91 -10.25 -2.54
N GLY A 204 -0.42 -10.59 -3.75
CA GLY A 204 0.52 -11.69 -3.96
C GLY A 204 1.82 -11.50 -3.18
N ILE A 205 2.40 -10.30 -3.22
CA ILE A 205 3.61 -9.96 -2.47
C ILE A 205 3.37 -10.06 -0.96
N ALA A 206 2.22 -9.59 -0.47
CA ALA A 206 1.87 -9.65 0.94
C ALA A 206 1.78 -11.10 1.46
N LEU A 207 1.14 -11.99 0.70
CA LEU A 207 1.04 -13.42 1.06
C LEU A 207 2.42 -14.10 1.09
N VAL A 208 3.27 -13.85 0.08
CA VAL A 208 4.64 -14.39 0.05
C VAL A 208 5.45 -13.88 1.23
N THR A 209 5.29 -12.60 1.59
CA THR A 209 5.96 -11.98 2.73
C THR A 209 5.57 -12.64 4.05
N ILE A 210 4.27 -12.90 4.26
CA ILE A 210 3.77 -13.59 5.45
C ILE A 210 4.31 -15.03 5.52
N LEU A 211 4.27 -15.77 4.40
CA LEU A 211 4.79 -17.13 4.33
C LEU A 211 6.29 -17.20 4.65
N ALA A 212 7.08 -16.27 4.10
CA ALA A 212 8.51 -16.15 4.42
C ALA A 212 8.73 -15.87 5.91
N GLY A 213 7.92 -15.01 6.53
CA GLY A 213 7.96 -14.77 7.97
C GLY A 213 7.65 -16.02 8.80
N VAL A 214 6.65 -16.82 8.41
CA VAL A 214 6.34 -18.09 9.11
C VAL A 214 7.49 -19.10 8.98
N VAL A 215 8.12 -19.19 7.81
CA VAL A 215 9.33 -20.01 7.63
C VAL A 215 10.48 -19.49 8.50
N GLY A 216 10.60 -18.18 8.66
CA GLY A 216 11.59 -17.57 9.55
C GLY A 216 11.38 -17.88 11.04
N ILE A 217 10.12 -17.97 11.51
CA ILE A 217 9.84 -18.44 12.87
C ILE A 217 10.32 -19.89 13.06
N ASN A 218 10.13 -20.75 12.05
CA ASN A 218 10.65 -22.12 12.08
C ASN A 218 12.18 -22.13 12.09
N ALA A 219 12.84 -21.22 11.36
CA ALA A 219 14.29 -21.07 11.38
C ALA A 219 14.80 -20.60 12.76
N ALA A 220 14.13 -19.64 13.40
CA ALA A 220 14.46 -19.20 14.75
C ALA A 220 14.36 -20.35 15.77
N TYR A 221 13.33 -21.18 15.65
CA TYR A 221 13.18 -22.38 16.48
C TYR A 221 14.27 -23.42 16.22
N GLY A 222 14.63 -23.62 14.95
CA GLY A 222 15.73 -24.50 14.54
C GLY A 222 17.08 -24.05 15.10
N ALA A 223 17.35 -22.73 15.08
CA ALA A 223 18.56 -22.13 15.61
C ALA A 223 18.69 -22.37 17.11
N ARG A 224 17.60 -22.16 17.87
CA ARG A 224 17.58 -22.40 19.32
C ARG A 224 17.80 -23.86 19.70
N ARG A 225 17.33 -24.79 18.87
CA ARG A 225 17.50 -26.23 19.11
C ARG A 225 18.88 -26.75 18.73
N GLY A 226 19.66 -26.02 17.92
CA GLY A 226 21.01 -26.41 17.51
C GLY A 226 21.09 -27.77 16.80
N LYS A 227 20.02 -28.26 16.17
CA LYS A 227 20.01 -29.64 15.61
C LYS A 227 20.67 -29.76 14.26
N ASN A 228 20.17 -29.02 13.26
CA ASN A 228 20.64 -29.12 11.87
C ASN A 228 21.04 -27.74 11.37
N TYR A 229 22.33 -27.48 11.20
CA TYR A 229 22.83 -26.18 10.75
C TYR A 229 22.31 -25.84 9.34
N ARG A 230 22.61 -26.68 8.34
CA ARG A 230 22.24 -26.44 6.92
C ARG A 230 20.74 -26.16 6.73
N LYS A 231 19.87 -26.98 7.33
CA LYS A 231 18.41 -26.80 7.23
C LYS A 231 17.95 -25.49 7.85
N THR A 232 18.48 -25.14 9.02
CA THR A 232 18.16 -23.89 9.71
C THR A 232 18.64 -22.68 8.90
N GLN A 233 19.84 -22.75 8.33
CA GLN A 233 20.42 -21.72 7.48
C GLN A 233 19.58 -21.49 6.20
N TYR A 234 19.09 -22.56 5.56
CA TYR A 234 18.22 -22.44 4.38
C TYR A 234 16.85 -21.83 4.71
N PHE A 235 16.24 -22.22 5.83
CA PHE A 235 14.98 -21.61 6.27
C PHE A 235 15.16 -20.13 6.64
N ALA A 236 16.26 -19.77 7.30
CA ALA A 236 16.59 -18.37 7.57
C ALA A 236 16.84 -17.60 6.27
N GLY A 237 17.50 -18.21 5.29
CA GLY A 237 17.69 -17.62 3.96
C GLY A 237 16.38 -17.37 3.22
N PHE A 238 15.42 -18.29 3.28
CA PHE A 238 14.07 -18.07 2.73
C PHE A 238 13.31 -16.98 3.50
N ALA A 239 13.53 -16.87 4.81
CA ALA A 239 12.92 -15.83 5.62
C ALA A 239 13.37 -14.41 5.25
N LEU A 240 14.50 -14.24 4.54
CA LEU A 240 14.93 -12.94 4.02
C LEU A 240 13.93 -12.29 3.06
N PHE A 241 13.08 -13.10 2.42
CA PHE A 241 11.99 -12.59 1.58
C PHE A 241 10.85 -11.96 2.41
N SER A 242 10.87 -12.12 3.73
CA SER A 242 9.99 -11.44 4.67
C SER A 242 10.40 -9.97 4.78
N ARG A 243 9.78 -9.11 3.97
CA ARG A 243 10.04 -7.65 3.88
C ARG A 243 9.59 -6.86 5.13
N GLY A 244 10.04 -7.24 6.32
CA GLY A 244 9.80 -6.49 7.55
C GLY A 244 10.39 -5.09 7.47
N PHE A 245 9.55 -4.07 7.29
CA PHE A 245 9.97 -2.69 7.06
C PHE A 245 11.04 -2.52 5.96
N ILE A 246 10.90 -3.27 4.86
CA ILE A 246 11.75 -3.29 3.65
C ILE A 246 13.23 -3.69 3.87
N VAL A 247 13.89 -3.12 4.88
CA VAL A 247 15.32 -3.25 5.16
C VAL A 247 15.58 -3.88 6.53
N PHE A 248 14.83 -3.48 7.57
CA PHE A 248 15.17 -3.85 8.95
C PHE A 248 14.96 -5.34 9.27
N GLY A 249 13.87 -5.94 8.81
CA GLY A 249 13.58 -7.36 9.00
C GLY A 249 14.64 -8.26 8.36
N PRO A 250 14.91 -8.12 7.04
CA PRO A 250 15.97 -8.87 6.37
C PRO A 250 17.36 -8.62 6.98
N PHE A 251 17.66 -7.40 7.43
CA PHE A 251 18.92 -7.10 8.11
C PHE A 251 19.09 -7.88 9.41
N LEU A 252 18.07 -7.92 10.27
CA LEU A 252 18.10 -8.70 11.51
C LEU A 252 18.25 -10.20 11.24
N ILE A 253 17.54 -10.72 10.22
CA ILE A 253 17.66 -12.13 9.80
C ILE A 253 19.08 -12.41 9.29
N LEU A 254 19.68 -11.53 8.49
CA LEU A 254 21.07 -11.66 8.04
C LEU A 254 22.07 -11.66 9.20
N CYS A 255 21.90 -10.76 10.17
CA CYS A 255 22.74 -10.75 11.37
C CYS A 255 22.59 -12.07 12.15
N GLY A 256 21.37 -12.59 12.31
CA GLY A 256 21.13 -13.88 12.93
C GLY A 256 21.78 -15.04 12.15
N MET A 257 21.70 -15.03 10.82
CA MET A 257 22.41 -16.00 9.97
C MET A 257 23.92 -15.89 10.10
N GLY A 258 24.46 -14.68 10.21
CA GLY A 258 25.89 -14.43 10.45
C GLY A 258 26.35 -15.03 11.78
N LEU A 259 25.54 -14.87 12.84
CA LEU A 259 25.82 -15.47 14.14
C LEU A 259 25.74 -16.99 14.12
N MET A 260 24.80 -17.59 13.37
CA MET A 260 24.76 -19.05 13.18
C MET A 260 26.01 -19.59 12.47
N ILE A 261 26.63 -18.80 11.57
CA ILE A 261 27.91 -19.18 10.94
C ILE A 261 29.06 -19.17 11.97
N LEU A 262 29.05 -18.22 12.91
CA LEU A 262 30.07 -18.14 13.96
C LEU A 262 29.91 -19.23 15.02
N ALA A 263 28.66 -19.56 15.35
CA ALA A 263 28.28 -20.61 16.30
C ALA A 263 28.02 -21.95 15.61
N ARG A 264 28.68 -22.20 14.48
CA ARG A 264 28.43 -23.39 13.67
C ARG A 264 28.72 -24.69 14.44
N ASP A 265 29.84 -24.69 15.17
CA ASP A 265 30.28 -25.84 15.99
C ASP A 265 29.33 -26.16 17.16
N GLU A 266 28.37 -25.28 17.49
CA GLU A 266 27.33 -25.52 18.50
C GLU A 266 26.18 -26.40 17.96
N PHE A 267 26.15 -26.69 16.65
CA PHE A 267 25.14 -27.56 16.05
C PHE A 267 25.51 -29.05 16.16
N GLN A 268 24.51 -29.90 16.41
CA GLN A 268 24.68 -31.35 16.61
C GLN A 268 25.07 -32.11 15.33
N ASP A 269 24.71 -31.59 14.16
CA ASP A 269 24.87 -32.25 12.85
C ASP A 269 25.90 -31.51 11.97
N ASP A 270 27.01 -31.06 12.57
CA ASP A 270 27.97 -30.20 11.86
C ASP A 270 28.85 -30.95 10.83
N GLU A 271 28.83 -32.29 10.87
CA GLU A 271 29.55 -33.19 9.97
C GLU A 271 28.61 -34.13 9.21
N VAL A 272 28.12 -33.69 8.04
CA VAL A 272 27.87 -34.59 6.91
C VAL A 272 28.28 -33.87 5.63
N GLU A 273 29.32 -34.38 4.96
CA GLU A 273 29.78 -33.96 3.63
C GLU A 273 28.61 -33.73 2.66
#